data_AF-M3JCM7-F1
#
_entry.id   AF-M3JCM7-F1
#
_cell.length_a   1.000
_cell.length_b   1.000
_cell.length_c   1.000
_cell.angle_alpha   90.00
_cell.angle_beta   90.00
_cell.angle_gamma   90.00
#
_symmetry.space_group_name_H-M   'P 1'
#
loop_
_entity.id
_entity.type
_entity.pdbx_description
1 polymer ?
#
loop_
_entity_poly.entity_id
_entity_poly.type
_entity_poly.pdbx_seq_one_letter_code
_entity_poly.pdbx_strand_id
1 'polypeptide(L)'
;MIVQIHSVVLLNIADALTRSSDNTTGVLLGFINQDKLVIVTSFEIAEESPQYLQSRYNLFKDVYPQCSVIGIYQIHGKDFKKLSIIDGLSIDQPVFLSFDESFQPEGYINGEQVKIVIDSSETEVITTNTIDNNKDYYTVKSKPKEQMSLSKYNENMAITLSKLHDRLEKILETPGLDKEIVELANSLHFTGDKDDHSIKLQTAQLALITEQIANLERDKLSIVKAVLVHEANRGLV
;
A
#
# COMPACT_ATOMS: atom_id res chain seq x y z
N MET A 1 -17.44 6.12 -16.18
CA MET A 1 -16.70 6.48 -14.95
C MET A 1 -16.12 5.22 -14.33
N ILE A 2 -14.89 5.27 -13.82
CA ILE A 2 -14.23 4.13 -13.13
C ILE A 2 -14.19 4.44 -11.63
N VAL A 3 -14.54 3.45 -10.81
CA VAL A 3 -14.41 3.53 -9.34
C VAL A 3 -13.11 2.83 -8.95
N GLN A 4 -12.23 3.57 -8.30
CA GLN A 4 -10.94 3.11 -7.83
C GLN A 4 -10.99 2.92 -6.31
N ILE A 5 -10.66 1.73 -5.82
CA ILE A 5 -10.74 1.38 -4.40
C ILE A 5 -9.33 1.09 -3.87
N HIS A 6 -8.93 1.81 -2.82
CA HIS A 6 -7.72 1.52 -2.07
C HIS A 6 -7.86 0.24 -1.24
N SER A 7 -6.78 -0.53 -1.07
CA SER A 7 -6.81 -1.78 -0.30
C SER A 7 -7.18 -1.57 1.17
N VAL A 8 -6.89 -0.41 1.77
CA VAL A 8 -7.35 -0.05 3.11
C VAL A 8 -8.88 -0.13 3.24
N VAL A 9 -9.64 0.24 2.22
CA VAL A 9 -11.10 0.15 2.24
C VAL A 9 -11.54 -1.30 2.39
N LEU A 10 -10.91 -2.22 1.64
CA LEU A 10 -11.20 -3.65 1.71
C LEU A 10 -10.84 -4.23 3.08
N LEU A 11 -9.71 -3.79 3.66
CA LEU A 11 -9.32 -4.20 5.00
C LEU A 11 -10.30 -3.72 6.08
N ASN A 12 -10.77 -2.47 5.99
CA ASN A 12 -11.77 -1.94 6.92
C ASN A 12 -13.10 -2.70 6.84
N ILE A 13 -13.53 -3.06 5.63
CA ILE A 13 -14.79 -3.81 5.42
C ILE A 13 -14.62 -5.27 5.87
N ALA A 14 -13.46 -5.88 5.64
CA ALA A 14 -13.16 -7.22 6.13
C ALA A 14 -13.11 -7.27 7.66
N ASP A 15 -12.50 -6.27 8.29
CA ASP A 15 -12.49 -6.11 9.74
C ASP A 15 -13.92 -5.95 10.29
N ALA A 16 -14.75 -5.10 9.67
CA ALA A 16 -16.17 -4.96 10.02
C ALA A 16 -16.92 -6.30 9.95
N LEU A 17 -16.70 -7.09 8.88
CA LEU A 17 -17.31 -8.43 8.72
C LEU A 17 -16.90 -9.38 9.86
N THR A 18 -15.65 -9.30 10.35
CA THR A 18 -15.17 -10.21 11.41
C THR A 18 -15.61 -9.84 12.82
N ARG A 19 -16.12 -8.62 13.05
CA ARG A 19 -16.45 -8.11 14.40
C ARG A 19 -17.76 -8.62 14.99
N SER A 20 -18.51 -9.46 14.27
CA SER A 20 -19.83 -9.97 14.69
C SER A 20 -20.82 -8.86 15.09
N SER A 21 -20.64 -7.63 14.58
CA SER A 21 -21.66 -6.60 14.65
C SER A 21 -22.72 -6.89 13.58
N ASP A 22 -23.99 -6.69 13.89
CA ASP A 22 -25.09 -6.80 12.91
C ASP A 22 -25.05 -5.67 11.85
N ASN A 23 -24.05 -4.80 11.92
CA ASN A 23 -23.89 -3.65 11.06
C ASN A 23 -23.21 -4.06 9.76
N THR A 24 -23.99 -4.14 8.70
CA THR A 24 -23.52 -4.48 7.36
C THR A 24 -23.27 -3.25 6.48
N THR A 25 -23.53 -2.04 6.97
CA THR A 25 -23.49 -0.81 6.16
C THR A 25 -22.44 0.17 6.68
N GLY A 26 -21.76 0.85 5.76
CA GLY A 26 -20.82 1.91 6.12
C GLY A 26 -20.69 3.00 5.06
N VAL A 27 -19.95 4.05 5.40
CA VAL A 27 -19.72 5.21 4.55
C VAL A 27 -18.37 5.09 3.84
N LEU A 28 -18.34 5.52 2.59
CA LEU A 28 -17.15 5.59 1.75
C LEU A 28 -16.63 7.02 1.66
N LEU A 29 -15.32 7.19 1.89
CA LEU A 29 -14.63 8.46 1.83
C LEU A 29 -13.62 8.47 0.69
N GLY A 30 -13.63 9.56 -0.07
CA GLY A 30 -12.83 9.65 -1.28
C GLY A 30 -12.90 11.02 -1.94
N PHE A 31 -12.41 11.07 -3.17
CA PHE A 31 -12.42 12.29 -3.98
C PHE A 31 -12.56 11.93 -5.46
N ILE A 32 -12.97 12.92 -6.25
CA ILE A 32 -13.04 12.79 -7.70
C ILE A 32 -11.73 13.33 -8.29
N ASN A 33 -11.08 12.53 -9.14
CA ASN A 33 -9.90 12.92 -9.87
C ASN A 33 -10.15 12.67 -11.37
N GLN A 34 -10.39 13.74 -12.12
CA GLN A 34 -10.78 13.68 -13.53
C GLN A 34 -12.03 12.80 -13.71
N ASP A 35 -11.93 11.69 -14.46
CA ASP A 35 -13.03 10.75 -14.72
C ASP A 35 -13.00 9.52 -13.80
N LYS A 36 -12.24 9.59 -12.71
CA LYS A 36 -12.10 8.52 -11.72
C LYS A 36 -12.60 8.97 -10.37
N LEU A 37 -13.40 8.12 -9.75
CA LEU A 37 -13.82 8.28 -8.37
C LEU A 37 -12.92 7.42 -7.50
N VAL A 38 -12.11 8.05 -6.65
CA VAL A 38 -11.09 7.38 -5.84
C VAL A 38 -11.58 7.26 -4.41
N ILE A 39 -11.73 6.03 -3.95
CA ILE A 39 -12.12 5.67 -2.59
C ILE A 39 -10.86 5.36 -1.79
N VAL A 40 -10.59 6.19 -0.78
CA VAL A 40 -9.37 6.14 0.01
C VAL A 40 -9.58 5.34 1.29
N THR A 41 -10.72 5.55 1.95
CA THR A 41 -11.01 4.90 3.23
C THR A 41 -12.52 4.75 3.45
N SER A 42 -12.90 4.06 4.51
CA SER A 42 -14.29 3.79 4.86
C SER A 42 -14.46 3.66 6.37
N PHE A 43 -15.68 3.83 6.84
CA PHE A 43 -16.05 3.54 8.22
C PHE A 43 -17.45 2.93 8.32
N GLU A 44 -17.64 2.06 9.30
CA GLU A 44 -18.92 1.40 9.61
C GLU A 44 -19.92 2.40 10.22
N ILE A 45 -21.20 2.28 9.87
CA ILE A 45 -22.28 3.04 10.48
C ILE A 45 -22.80 2.24 11.68
N ALA A 46 -22.46 2.70 12.89
CA ALA A 46 -23.03 2.12 14.11
C ALA A 46 -24.40 2.71 14.48
N GLU A 47 -24.72 3.91 13.98
CA GLU A 47 -25.96 4.63 14.26
C GLU A 47 -26.34 5.48 13.03
N GLU A 48 -27.60 5.39 12.60
CA GLU A 48 -28.11 6.12 11.42
C GLU A 48 -28.49 7.59 11.73
N SER A 49 -28.04 8.15 12.86
CA SER A 49 -28.34 9.55 13.18
C SER A 49 -27.46 10.52 12.39
N PRO A 50 -28.03 11.61 11.81
CA PRO A 50 -27.25 12.61 11.08
C PRO A 50 -26.12 13.23 11.91
N GLN A 51 -26.34 13.40 13.22
CA GLN A 51 -25.34 13.93 14.14
C GLN A 51 -24.14 12.97 14.30
N TYR A 52 -24.39 11.67 14.38
CA TYR A 52 -23.34 10.66 14.44
C TYR A 52 -22.51 10.67 13.17
N LEU A 53 -23.15 10.63 12.00
CA LEU A 53 -22.46 10.64 10.71
C LEU A 53 -21.62 11.89 10.51
N GLN A 54 -22.16 13.07 10.83
CA GLN A 54 -21.42 14.32 10.72
C GLN A 54 -20.23 14.36 11.69
N SER A 55 -20.44 13.97 12.95
CA SER A 55 -19.37 13.93 13.95
C SER A 55 -18.27 12.97 13.52
N ARG A 56 -18.67 11.81 12.98
CA ARG A 56 -17.72 10.79 12.56
C ARG A 56 -16.96 11.19 11.30
N TYR A 57 -17.64 11.79 10.33
CA TYR A 57 -17.02 12.38 9.15
C TYR A 57 -15.99 13.46 9.52
N ASN A 58 -16.33 14.35 10.46
CA ASN A 58 -15.42 15.43 10.90
C ASN A 58 -14.10 14.86 11.47
N LEU A 59 -14.14 13.75 12.21
CA LEU A 59 -12.92 13.09 12.70
C LEU A 59 -12.02 12.60 11.56
N PHE A 60 -12.60 12.13 10.46
CA PHE A 60 -11.84 11.75 9.28
C PHE A 60 -11.37 12.96 8.47
N LYS A 61 -12.10 14.08 8.50
CA LYS A 61 -11.72 15.31 7.80
C LYS A 61 -10.41 15.89 8.30
N ASP A 62 -10.15 15.78 9.60
CA ASP A 62 -8.90 16.23 10.21
C ASP A 62 -7.68 15.43 9.70
N VAL A 63 -7.87 14.15 9.38
CA VAL A 63 -6.81 13.25 8.90
C VAL A 63 -6.72 13.23 7.37
N TYR A 64 -7.87 13.34 6.69
CA TYR A 64 -8.01 13.31 5.24
C TYR A 64 -8.78 14.55 4.74
N PRO A 65 -8.16 15.76 4.74
CA PRO A 65 -8.83 16.99 4.37
C PRO A 65 -9.40 16.98 2.94
N GLN A 66 -8.72 16.28 2.02
CA GLN A 66 -9.10 16.13 0.62
C GLN A 66 -10.31 15.21 0.41
N CYS A 67 -10.68 14.39 1.40
CA CYS A 67 -11.75 13.42 1.25
C CYS A 67 -13.13 14.04 1.57
N SER A 68 -14.11 13.70 0.74
CA SER A 68 -15.53 13.90 0.97
C SER A 68 -16.23 12.56 1.13
N VAL A 69 -17.46 12.60 1.64
CA VAL A 69 -18.36 11.44 1.52
C VAL A 69 -18.72 11.30 0.05
N ILE A 70 -18.52 10.10 -0.47
CA ILE A 70 -18.74 9.78 -1.90
C ILE A 70 -19.76 8.67 -2.10
N GLY A 71 -20.18 8.00 -1.04
CA GLY A 71 -21.03 6.84 -1.15
C GLY A 71 -21.15 6.02 0.12
N ILE A 72 -21.77 4.86 -0.01
CA ILE A 72 -21.89 3.85 1.04
C ILE A 72 -21.50 2.47 0.52
N TYR A 73 -21.15 1.57 1.43
CA TYR A 73 -21.05 0.15 1.15
C TYR A 73 -22.06 -0.65 1.96
N GLN A 74 -22.44 -1.81 1.43
CA GLN A 74 -23.22 -2.81 2.12
C GLN A 74 -22.58 -4.21 1.95
N ILE A 75 -22.48 -4.94 3.05
CA ILE A 75 -22.04 -6.32 3.10
C ILE A 75 -23.28 -7.24 3.05
N HIS A 76 -23.25 -8.26 2.19
CA HIS A 76 -24.35 -9.21 2.02
C HIS A 76 -25.71 -8.57 1.66
N GLY A 77 -25.72 -7.55 0.78
CA GLY A 77 -26.96 -6.91 0.37
C GLY A 77 -26.81 -5.89 -0.75
N LYS A 78 -27.93 -5.63 -1.45
CA LYS A 78 -28.08 -4.60 -2.50
C LYS A 78 -29.29 -3.72 -2.22
N ASP A 79 -29.41 -3.23 -0.99
CA ASP A 79 -30.48 -2.31 -0.63
C ASP A 79 -30.08 -0.87 -0.97
N PHE A 80 -30.31 -0.48 -2.22
CA PHE A 80 -30.05 0.89 -2.70
C PHE A 80 -30.80 1.97 -1.90
N LYS A 81 -31.85 1.62 -1.15
CA LYS A 81 -32.55 2.60 -0.29
C LYS A 81 -31.64 3.13 0.82
N LYS A 82 -30.61 2.37 1.21
CA LYS A 82 -29.62 2.82 2.20
C LYS A 82 -28.85 4.06 1.75
N LEU A 83 -28.84 4.39 0.45
CA LEU A 83 -28.28 5.65 -0.04
C LEU A 83 -28.96 6.88 0.60
N SER A 84 -30.20 6.75 1.07
CA SER A 84 -30.89 7.86 1.75
C SER A 84 -30.21 8.31 3.05
N ILE A 85 -29.35 7.47 3.63
CA ILE A 85 -28.55 7.81 4.82
C ILE A 85 -27.65 9.03 4.56
N ILE A 86 -27.20 9.20 3.31
CA ILE A 86 -26.27 10.25 2.90
C ILE A 86 -26.95 11.38 2.10
N ASP A 87 -28.27 11.38 1.95
CA ASP A 87 -29.01 12.41 1.19
C ASP A 87 -28.76 13.83 1.72
N GLY A 88 -28.50 13.98 3.03
CA GLY A 88 -28.20 15.26 3.67
C GLY A 88 -26.83 15.85 3.31
N LEU A 89 -25.96 15.11 2.61
CA LEU A 89 -24.56 15.49 2.37
C LEU A 89 -24.29 16.11 0.99
N SER A 90 -25.34 16.40 0.19
CA SER A 90 -25.25 17.07 -1.12
C SER A 90 -24.20 16.44 -2.05
N ILE A 91 -24.36 15.14 -2.34
CA ILE A 91 -23.43 14.35 -3.16
C ILE A 91 -24.04 14.21 -4.56
N ASP A 92 -23.35 14.69 -5.59
CA ASP A 92 -23.86 14.69 -6.98
C ASP A 92 -24.08 13.28 -7.54
N GLN A 93 -23.17 12.35 -7.25
CA GLN A 93 -23.20 10.98 -7.77
C GLN A 93 -22.74 10.00 -6.68
N PRO A 94 -23.65 9.59 -5.77
CA PRO A 94 -23.27 8.71 -4.69
C PRO A 94 -22.99 7.30 -5.23
N VAL A 95 -21.85 6.74 -4.81
CA VAL A 95 -21.46 5.37 -5.13
C VAL A 95 -22.09 4.42 -4.13
N PHE A 96 -22.62 3.31 -4.62
CA PHE A 96 -23.02 2.17 -3.80
C PHE A 96 -22.08 1.00 -4.08
N LEU A 97 -21.41 0.50 -3.05
CA LEU A 97 -20.62 -0.73 -3.13
C LEU A 97 -21.37 -1.88 -2.45
N SER A 98 -21.54 -2.99 -3.15
CA SER A 98 -22.07 -4.24 -2.60
C SER A 98 -20.93 -5.26 -2.48
N PHE A 99 -20.86 -5.95 -1.36
CA PHE A 99 -19.94 -7.07 -1.16
C PHE A 99 -20.75 -8.35 -0.96
N ASP A 100 -20.45 -9.37 -1.76
CA ASP A 100 -21.06 -10.69 -1.65
C ASP A 100 -20.33 -11.58 -0.62
N GLU A 101 -20.77 -12.84 -0.49
CA GLU A 101 -20.12 -13.84 0.38
C GLU A 101 -18.68 -14.17 -0.05
N SER A 102 -18.34 -13.94 -1.33
CA SER A 102 -16.99 -14.11 -1.86
C SER A 102 -16.11 -12.87 -1.66
N PHE A 103 -16.65 -11.84 -1.01
CA PHE A 103 -15.99 -10.55 -0.78
C PHE A 103 -15.55 -9.85 -2.09
N GLN A 104 -16.28 -10.07 -3.18
CA GLN A 104 -16.05 -9.38 -4.45
C GLN A 104 -16.85 -8.08 -4.48
N PRO A 105 -16.19 -6.92 -4.66
CA PRO A 105 -16.89 -5.64 -4.67
C PRO A 105 -17.60 -5.44 -6.02
N GLU A 106 -18.87 -5.11 -5.94
CA GLU A 106 -19.67 -4.63 -7.07
C GLU A 106 -20.07 -3.17 -6.83
N GLY A 107 -19.88 -2.33 -7.84
CA GLY A 107 -20.07 -0.88 -7.72
C GLY A 107 -21.23 -0.42 -8.57
N TYR A 108 -22.01 0.51 -8.03
CA TYR A 108 -23.18 1.07 -8.68
C TYR A 108 -23.22 2.58 -8.51
N ILE A 109 -23.64 3.29 -9.55
CA ILE A 109 -23.87 4.74 -9.54
C ILE A 109 -25.21 4.97 -10.22
N ASN A 110 -26.13 5.63 -9.51
CA ASN A 110 -27.52 5.81 -9.98
C ASN A 110 -28.20 4.49 -10.39
N GLY A 111 -27.84 3.38 -9.75
CA GLY A 111 -28.35 2.04 -10.05
C GLY A 111 -27.67 1.32 -11.22
N GLU A 112 -26.79 1.99 -11.97
CA GLU A 112 -26.03 1.37 -13.06
C GLU A 112 -24.71 0.81 -12.55
N GLN A 113 -24.37 -0.41 -12.98
CA GLN A 113 -23.12 -1.06 -12.58
C GLN A 113 -21.92 -0.34 -13.20
N VAL A 114 -20.91 -0.07 -12.37
CA VAL A 114 -19.67 0.60 -12.78
C VAL A 114 -18.46 -0.31 -12.59
N LYS A 115 -17.45 -0.09 -13.42
CA LYS A 115 -16.19 -0.84 -13.33
C LYS A 115 -15.45 -0.42 -12.06
N ILE A 116 -15.11 -1.41 -11.23
CA ILE A 116 -14.24 -1.26 -10.08
C ILE A 116 -12.81 -1.66 -10.45
N VAL A 117 -11.85 -0.87 -9.99
CA VAL A 117 -10.42 -1.18 -10.04
C VAL A 117 -9.88 -1.07 -8.62
N ILE A 118 -9.20 -2.10 -8.15
CA ILE A 118 -8.44 -2.03 -6.91
C ILE A 118 -7.09 -1.43 -7.28
N ASP A 119 -6.77 -0.27 -6.71
CA ASP A 119 -5.48 0.39 -6.90
C ASP A 119 -4.88 0.65 -5.53
N SER A 120 -3.64 0.24 -5.34
CA SER A 120 -2.96 0.32 -4.05
C SER A 120 -1.66 1.09 -4.23
N SER A 121 -1.38 2.01 -3.31
CA SER A 121 -0.09 2.67 -3.22
C SER A 121 1.03 1.67 -3.02
N GLU A 122 2.27 2.04 -3.35
CA GLU A 122 3.44 1.17 -3.20
C GLU A 122 3.57 0.62 -1.76
N THR A 123 3.35 1.49 -0.76
CA THR A 123 3.39 1.08 0.65
C THR A 123 2.25 0.11 1.01
N GLU A 124 1.05 0.32 0.48
CA GLU A 124 -0.06 -0.62 0.65
C GLU A 124 0.25 -1.96 0.00
N VAL A 125 0.79 -1.99 -1.22
CA VAL A 125 1.20 -3.21 -1.92
C VAL A 125 2.25 -3.98 -1.12
N ILE A 126 3.27 -3.29 -0.60
CA ILE A 126 4.29 -3.90 0.26
C ILE A 126 3.65 -4.48 1.52
N THR A 127 2.73 -3.75 2.14
CA THR A 127 2.05 -4.19 3.37
C THR A 127 1.15 -5.40 3.11
N THR A 128 0.31 -5.37 2.08
CA THR A 128 -0.57 -6.49 1.74
C THR A 128 0.21 -7.73 1.35
N ASN A 129 1.30 -7.57 0.58
CA ASN A 129 2.19 -8.69 0.24
C ASN A 129 2.88 -9.25 1.48
N THR A 130 3.27 -8.38 2.42
CA THR A 130 3.87 -8.82 3.69
C THR A 130 2.87 -9.64 4.50
N ILE A 131 1.62 -9.19 4.62
CA ILE A 131 0.56 -9.93 5.32
C ILE A 131 0.29 -11.28 4.63
N ASP A 132 0.14 -11.30 3.30
CA ASP A 132 -0.18 -12.51 2.54
C ASP A 132 0.94 -13.56 2.62
N ASN A 133 2.21 -13.13 2.55
CA ASN A 133 3.37 -14.02 2.63
C ASN A 133 3.67 -14.52 4.05
N ASN A 134 3.10 -13.90 5.07
CA ASN A 134 3.41 -14.16 6.47
C ASN A 134 2.13 -14.49 7.27
N LYS A 135 1.15 -15.16 6.65
CA LYS A 135 -0.12 -15.59 7.28
C LYS A 135 0.12 -16.33 8.61
N ASP A 136 1.20 -17.09 8.68
CA ASP A 136 1.59 -17.88 9.86
C ASP A 136 2.03 -17.05 11.07
N TYR A 137 2.37 -15.77 10.89
CA TYR A 137 2.62 -14.87 12.01
C TYR A 137 1.33 -14.54 12.77
N TYR A 138 0.16 -14.71 12.15
CA TYR A 138 -1.12 -14.28 12.68
C TYR A 138 -2.08 -15.44 13.00
N THR A 139 -1.78 -16.68 12.60
CA THR A 139 -2.64 -17.86 12.81
C THR A 139 -2.36 -18.64 14.09
N VAL A 140 -1.25 -18.39 14.80
CA VAL A 140 -0.91 -19.15 16.02
C VAL A 140 -0.92 -18.21 17.22
N LYS A 141 -1.62 -18.60 18.30
CA LYS A 141 -1.57 -18.05 19.67
C LYS A 141 -0.12 -17.95 20.18
N SER A 142 0.61 -16.95 19.70
CA SER A 142 2.05 -16.81 19.90
C SER A 142 2.33 -15.53 20.65
N LYS A 143 3.08 -15.70 21.73
CA LYS A 143 3.49 -14.70 22.72
C LYS A 143 3.92 -13.36 22.10
N PRO A 144 3.70 -12.24 22.81
CA PRO A 144 4.11 -10.94 22.32
C PRO A 144 5.65 -10.86 22.25
N LYS A 145 6.13 -10.40 21.09
CA LYS A 145 7.51 -10.02 20.76
C LYS A 145 8.55 -11.16 20.77
N GLU A 146 8.75 -11.76 19.61
CA GLU A 146 10.12 -12.09 19.20
C GLU A 146 10.54 -11.09 18.12
N GLN A 147 11.64 -10.39 18.34
CA GLN A 147 12.42 -9.79 17.26
C GLN A 147 12.55 -10.83 16.15
N MET A 148 12.31 -10.44 14.90
CA MET A 148 12.45 -11.29 13.73
C MET A 148 13.81 -12.02 13.83
N SER A 149 13.78 -13.33 14.14
CA SER A 149 15.01 -14.08 14.35
C SER A 149 15.74 -14.20 13.01
N LEU A 150 17.08 -14.22 13.04
CA LEU A 150 17.92 -14.42 11.85
C LEU A 150 17.51 -15.67 11.05
N SER A 151 16.95 -16.68 11.71
CA SER A 151 16.37 -17.87 11.08
C SER A 151 15.17 -17.54 10.20
N LYS A 152 14.23 -16.71 10.69
CA LYS A 152 13.02 -16.29 9.97
C LYS A 152 13.33 -15.32 8.82
N TYR A 153 14.35 -14.49 8.98
CA TYR A 153 14.88 -13.66 7.89
C TYR A 153 15.47 -14.52 6.76
N ASN A 154 16.28 -15.51 7.10
CA ASN A 154 16.87 -16.44 6.12
C ASN A 154 15.80 -17.30 5.42
N GLU A 155 14.76 -17.71 6.15
CA GLU A 155 13.62 -18.44 5.60
C GLU A 155 12.83 -17.58 4.61
N ASN A 156 12.51 -16.33 4.98
CA ASN A 156 11.87 -15.37 4.07
C ASN A 156 12.72 -15.07 2.83
N MET A 157 14.05 -15.00 2.98
CA MET A 157 14.98 -14.83 1.87
C MET A 157 15.02 -16.08 0.97
N ALA A 158 15.00 -17.27 1.54
CA ALA A 158 14.90 -18.53 0.79
C ALA A 158 13.57 -18.64 0.02
N ILE A 159 12.46 -18.23 0.63
CA ILE A 159 11.14 -18.16 -0.04
C ILE A 159 11.17 -17.14 -1.19
N THR A 160 11.82 -16.01 -1.00
CA THR A 160 11.96 -14.98 -2.04
C THR A 160 12.82 -15.49 -3.21
N LEU A 161 13.92 -16.18 -2.92
CA LEU A 161 14.77 -16.82 -3.93
C LEU A 161 14.02 -17.93 -4.67
N SER A 162 13.22 -18.74 -3.97
CA SER A 162 12.35 -19.76 -4.58
C SER A 162 11.33 -19.13 -5.53
N LYS A 163 10.66 -18.06 -5.12
CA LYS A 163 9.70 -17.33 -5.97
C LYS A 163 10.36 -16.68 -7.19
N LEU A 164 11.60 -16.23 -7.04
CA LEU A 164 12.38 -15.68 -8.14
C LEU A 164 12.79 -16.78 -9.13
N HIS A 165 13.17 -17.95 -8.62
CA HIS A 165 13.43 -19.13 -9.43
C HIS A 165 12.19 -19.59 -10.19
N ASP A 166 11.05 -19.74 -9.53
CA ASP A 166 9.76 -20.12 -10.16
C ASP A 166 9.32 -19.11 -11.23
N ARG A 167 9.58 -17.81 -11.01
CA ARG A 167 9.30 -16.77 -12.01
C ARG A 167 10.24 -16.87 -13.21
N LEU A 168 11.53 -17.11 -12.97
CA LEU A 168 12.51 -17.32 -14.04
C LEU A 168 12.17 -18.57 -14.87
N GLU A 169 11.77 -19.65 -14.22
CA GLU A 169 11.34 -20.89 -14.90
C GLU A 169 10.12 -20.64 -15.78
N LYS A 170 9.09 -19.95 -15.27
CA LYS A 170 7.90 -19.57 -16.06
C LYS A 170 8.22 -18.64 -17.23
N ILE A 171 9.18 -17.72 -17.06
CA ILE A 171 9.65 -16.84 -18.14
C ILE A 171 10.39 -17.66 -19.22
N LEU A 172 11.17 -18.66 -18.83
CA LEU A 172 11.90 -19.56 -19.74
C LEU A 172 10.96 -20.54 -20.48
N GLU A 173 9.85 -20.94 -19.87
CA GLU A 173 8.86 -21.85 -20.47
C GLU A 173 7.87 -21.16 -21.42
N THR A 174 7.78 -19.82 -21.42
CA THR A 174 6.82 -19.08 -22.23
C THR A 174 7.39 -18.73 -23.62
N PRO A 175 6.90 -19.34 -24.72
CA PRO A 175 7.42 -19.06 -26.06
C PRO A 175 7.06 -17.62 -26.50
N GLY A 176 8.07 -16.82 -26.84
CA GLY A 176 7.93 -15.44 -27.35
C GLY A 176 8.46 -14.32 -26.45
N LEU A 177 9.10 -14.64 -25.32
CA LEU A 177 9.61 -13.67 -24.34
C LEU A 177 11.12 -13.34 -24.46
N ASP A 178 11.77 -13.69 -25.57
CA ASP A 178 13.23 -13.56 -25.77
C ASP A 178 13.78 -12.17 -25.44
N LYS A 179 12.97 -11.13 -25.67
CA LYS A 179 13.33 -9.73 -25.38
C LYS A 179 13.35 -9.41 -23.88
N GLU A 180 12.38 -9.91 -23.11
CA GLU A 180 12.33 -9.70 -21.65
C GLU A 180 13.45 -10.49 -20.95
N ILE A 181 13.80 -11.67 -21.48
CA ILE A 181 14.94 -12.47 -21.02
C ILE A 181 16.28 -11.72 -21.21
N VAL A 182 16.46 -11.07 -22.37
CA VAL A 182 17.66 -10.26 -22.66
C VAL A 182 17.73 -9.00 -21.79
N GLU A 183 16.60 -8.32 -21.56
CA GLU A 183 16.54 -7.16 -20.66
C GLU A 183 16.82 -7.54 -19.19
N LEU A 184 16.34 -8.70 -18.74
CA LEU A 184 16.65 -9.24 -17.41
C LEU A 184 18.12 -9.63 -17.28
N ALA A 185 18.67 -10.32 -18.29
CA ALA A 185 20.06 -10.77 -18.31
C ALA A 185 21.04 -9.59 -18.34
N ASN A 186 20.75 -8.55 -19.13
CA ASN A 186 21.56 -7.33 -19.16
C ASN A 186 21.52 -6.57 -17.83
N SER A 187 20.37 -6.59 -17.13
CA SER A 187 20.24 -5.99 -15.79
C SER A 187 21.01 -6.77 -14.72
N LEU A 188 21.15 -8.09 -14.88
CA LEU A 188 21.85 -8.98 -13.94
C LEU A 188 23.36 -9.09 -14.19
N HIS A 189 23.84 -8.89 -15.42
CA HIS A 189 25.25 -9.09 -15.78
C HIS A 189 26.21 -8.01 -15.23
N PHE A 190 25.70 -6.92 -14.65
CA PHE A 190 26.52 -5.79 -14.20
C PHE A 190 27.15 -5.94 -12.80
N THR A 191 26.97 -7.07 -12.10
CA THR A 191 27.35 -7.17 -10.66
C THR A 191 28.33 -8.29 -10.29
N GLY A 192 28.99 -8.96 -11.25
CA GLY A 192 29.87 -10.07 -10.91
C GLY A 192 31.11 -10.20 -11.77
N ASP A 193 32.24 -9.66 -11.30
CA ASP A 193 33.55 -10.24 -11.60
C ASP A 193 34.19 -10.78 -10.31
N LYS A 194 34.14 -12.11 -10.24
CA LYS A 194 35.02 -13.13 -9.64
C LYS A 194 35.61 -12.98 -8.22
N ASP A 195 35.35 -14.05 -7.47
CA ASP A 195 36.09 -14.62 -6.33
C ASP A 195 36.01 -13.92 -4.96
N ASP A 196 34.91 -14.16 -4.24
CA ASP A 196 34.89 -14.88 -2.94
C ASP A 196 33.43 -15.06 -2.45
N HIS A 197 32.98 -16.31 -2.30
CA HIS A 197 31.60 -16.71 -2.03
C HIS A 197 31.19 -16.58 -0.56
N SER A 198 31.32 -15.39 0.02
CA SER A 198 30.50 -15.06 1.18
C SER A 198 29.71 -13.79 0.94
N ILE A 199 28.39 -13.95 0.85
CA ILE A 199 27.39 -12.86 0.86
C ILE A 199 27.66 -11.92 2.05
N LYS A 200 28.23 -12.45 3.14
CA LYS A 200 28.72 -11.67 4.29
C LYS A 200 29.87 -10.73 3.94
N LEU A 201 30.87 -11.16 3.17
CA LEU A 201 31.97 -10.30 2.72
C LEU A 201 31.47 -9.24 1.75
N GLN A 202 30.61 -9.59 0.80
CA GLN A 202 30.03 -8.62 -0.13
C GLN A 202 29.15 -7.59 0.59
N THR A 203 28.35 -8.03 1.56
CA THR A 203 27.53 -7.11 2.39
C THR A 203 28.41 -6.24 3.29
N ALA A 204 29.47 -6.81 3.88
CA ALA A 204 30.42 -6.05 4.70
C ALA A 204 31.22 -5.04 3.85
N GLN A 205 31.60 -5.41 2.62
CA GLN A 205 32.27 -4.52 1.67
C GLN A 205 31.33 -3.39 1.24
N LEU A 206 30.06 -3.68 0.92
CA LEU A 206 29.08 -2.66 0.55
C LEU A 206 28.82 -1.69 1.70
N ALA A 207 28.69 -2.21 2.93
CA ALA A 207 28.52 -1.41 4.13
C ALA A 207 29.74 -0.52 4.40
N LEU A 208 30.96 -1.06 4.27
CA LEU A 208 32.21 -0.32 4.45
C LEU A 208 32.38 0.78 3.39
N ILE A 209 32.08 0.49 2.12
CA ILE A 209 32.14 1.47 1.02
C ILE A 209 31.12 2.59 1.26
N THR A 210 29.91 2.26 1.70
CA THR A 210 28.87 3.24 2.02
C THR A 210 29.30 4.15 3.17
N GLU A 211 29.91 3.58 4.21
CA GLU A 211 30.46 4.34 5.34
C GLU A 211 31.61 5.26 4.91
N GLN A 212 32.53 4.77 4.09
CA GLN A 212 33.64 5.57 3.56
C GLN A 212 33.17 6.70 2.64
N ILE A 213 32.17 6.46 1.78
CA ILE A 213 31.55 7.49 0.94
C ILE A 213 30.88 8.54 1.81
N ALA A 214 30.13 8.15 2.83
CA ALA A 214 29.47 9.08 3.75
C ALA A 214 30.50 9.93 4.53
N ASN A 215 31.64 9.35 4.92
CA ASN A 215 32.72 10.09 5.58
C ASN A 215 33.42 11.05 4.61
N LEU A 216 33.69 10.62 3.37
CA LEU A 216 34.26 11.51 2.34
C LEU A 216 33.31 12.65 1.96
N GLU A 217 32.00 12.41 1.91
CA GLU A 217 31.01 13.47 1.70
C GLU A 217 30.97 14.46 2.87
N ARG A 218 31.07 13.96 4.12
CA ARG A 218 31.22 14.82 5.30
C ARG A 218 32.49 15.64 5.26
N ASP A 219 33.62 15.03 4.88
CA ASP A 219 34.90 15.73 4.80
C ASP A 219 34.91 16.75 3.66
N LYS A 220 34.31 16.42 2.51
CA LYS A 220 34.09 17.37 1.41
C LYS A 220 33.22 18.53 1.86
N LEU A 221 32.12 18.28 2.57
CA LEU A 221 31.27 19.33 3.13
C LEU A 221 32.02 20.19 4.16
N SER A 222 32.86 19.57 4.99
CA SER A 222 33.71 20.27 5.97
C SER A 222 34.73 21.18 5.29
N ILE A 223 35.40 20.70 4.23
CA ILE A 223 36.35 21.46 3.43
C ILE A 223 35.65 22.60 2.69
N VAL A 224 34.51 22.34 2.03
CA VAL A 224 33.71 23.38 1.35
C VAL A 224 33.27 24.45 2.35
N LYS A 225 32.81 24.05 3.55
CA LYS A 225 32.44 24.99 4.61
C LYS A 225 33.64 25.80 5.10
N ALA A 226 34.80 25.18 5.26
CA ALA A 226 36.03 25.87 5.66
C ALA A 226 36.49 26.87 4.59
N VAL A 227 36.42 26.52 3.31
CA VAL A 227 36.74 27.42 2.18
C VAL A 227 35.77 28.59 2.12
N LEU A 228 34.45 28.36 2.22
CA LEU A 228 33.45 29.42 2.22
C LEU A 228 33.62 30.38 3.42
N VAL A 229 33.94 29.86 4.61
CA VAL A 229 34.23 30.69 5.78
C VAL A 229 35.52 31.51 5.57
N HIS A 230 36.54 30.92 4.93
CA HIS A 230 37.80 31.60 4.64
C HIS A 230 37.68 32.67 3.54
N GLU A 231 36.78 32.50 2.57
CA GLU A 231 36.44 33.48 1.54
C GLU A 231 35.57 34.62 2.08
N ALA A 232 34.57 34.31 2.92
CA ALA A 232 33.76 35.33 3.59
C ALA A 232 34.59 36.26 4.49
N ASN A 233 35.64 35.73 5.13
CA ASN A 233 36.58 36.52 5.93
C ASN A 233 37.58 37.34 5.09
N ARG A 234 37.74 37.06 3.79
CA ARG A 234 38.57 37.86 2.86
C ARG A 234 37.79 38.99 2.17
N GLY A 235 36.47 38.94 2.13
CA GLY A 235 35.61 39.98 1.56
C GLY A 235 35.21 41.11 2.52
N LEU A 236 35.73 41.12 3.75
CA LEU A 236 35.46 42.12 4.80
C LEU A 236 36.68 43.01 5.13
N VAL A 237 37.63 43.13 4.20
CA VAL A 237 38.76 44.09 4.30
C VAL A 237 38.59 45.20 3.29
#